data_AF-A0A4Y8IMF2-F1
#
_entry.id   AF-A0A4Y8IMF2-F1
#
_cell.length_a   1.000
_cell.length_b   1.000
_cell.length_c   1.000
_cell.angle_alpha   90.00
_cell.angle_beta   90.00
_cell.angle_gamma   90.00
#
_symmetry.space_group_name_H-M   'P 1'
#
loop_
_entity.id
_entity.type
_entity.pdbx_description
1 polymer ?
#
loop_
_entity_poly.entity_id
_entity_poly.type
_entity_poly.pdbx_seq_one_letter_code
_entity_poly.pdbx_strand_id
1 'polypeptide(L)'
;MNKWLKWGIVVLIGCVLLVLNPKDLYYELRYTDQVEKRISEPAIWSNVFESEVDSIEDVSYIGDKFFEVKTNEGTYIVLYNDNGMNSKSFNIYKHHKRIGRFGY
;
A
#
# COMPACT_ATOMS: atom_id res chain seq x y z
N MET A 1 17.13 35.34 12.62
CA MET A 1 16.18 34.78 11.64
C MET A 1 14.78 34.75 12.27
N ASN A 2 13.86 35.61 11.80
CA ASN A 2 12.56 35.85 12.44
C ASN A 2 11.73 34.56 12.53
N LYS A 3 11.10 34.31 13.68
CA LYS A 3 10.24 33.11 13.92
C LYS A 3 9.17 32.95 12.83
N TRP A 4 8.61 34.05 12.36
CA TRP A 4 7.62 34.09 11.29
C TRP A 4 8.13 33.58 9.93
N LEU A 5 9.41 33.81 9.62
CA LEU A 5 10.03 33.31 8.39
C LEU A 5 10.19 31.78 8.43
N LYS A 6 10.50 31.22 9.60
CA LYS A 6 10.60 29.76 9.78
C LYS A 6 9.25 29.07 9.59
N TRP A 7 8.18 29.64 10.14
CA TRP A 7 6.82 29.11 9.95
C TRP A 7 6.36 29.21 8.49
N GLY A 8 6.67 30.32 7.81
CA GLY A 8 6.40 30.46 6.38
C GLY A 8 7.08 29.36 5.55
N ILE A 9 8.35 29.07 5.83
CA ILE A 9 9.10 28.01 5.13
C ILE A 9 8.51 26.62 5.40
N VAL A 10 8.12 26.30 6.64
CA VAL A 10 7.53 25.00 6.98
C VAL A 10 6.21 24.77 6.27
N VAL A 11 5.33 25.78 6.24
CA VAL A 11 4.05 25.71 5.52
C VAL A 11 4.29 25.54 4.02
N LEU A 12 5.26 26.26 3.46
CA LEU A 12 5.57 26.22 2.03
C LEU A 12 6.18 24.86 1.62
N ILE A 13 7.03 24.26 2.45
CA ILE A 13 7.53 22.89 2.27
C ILE A 13 6.37 21.88 2.34
N GLY A 14 5.45 22.03 3.29
CA GLY A 14 4.25 21.19 3.38
C GLY A 14 3.39 21.26 2.12
N CYS A 15 3.15 22.46 1.58
CA CYS A 15 2.41 22.64 0.33
C CYS A 15 3.17 22.06 -0.88
N VAL A 16 4.50 22.21 -0.95
CA VAL A 16 5.30 21.65 -2.04
C VAL A 16 5.27 20.12 -2.01
N LEU A 17 5.37 19.49 -0.83
CA LEU A 17 5.26 18.03 -0.71
C LEU A 17 3.89 17.51 -1.15
N LEU A 18 2.81 18.24 -0.86
CA LEU A 18 1.46 17.92 -1.36
C LEU A 18 1.32 18.07 -2.89
N VAL A 19 2.05 19.01 -3.50
CA VAL A 19 2.02 19.26 -4.95
C VAL A 19 2.93 18.31 -5.73
N LEU A 20 4.00 17.78 -5.11
CA LEU A 20 4.96 16.91 -5.79
C LEU A 20 4.40 15.52 -6.11
N ASN A 21 3.51 14.96 -5.28
CA ASN A 21 2.92 13.62 -5.51
C ASN A 21 1.41 13.55 -5.19
N PRO A 22 0.56 14.38 -5.83
CA PRO A 22 -0.88 14.41 -5.56
C PRO A 22 -1.58 13.12 -6.00
N LYS A 23 -1.01 12.40 -6.97
CA LYS A 23 -1.55 11.11 -7.43
C LYS A 23 -1.35 10.03 -6.38
N ASP A 24 -0.13 9.87 -5.86
CA ASP A 24 0.18 8.85 -4.85
C ASP A 24 -0.62 9.08 -3.58
N LEU A 25 -0.68 10.32 -3.09
CA LEU A 25 -1.48 10.67 -1.92
C LEU A 25 -2.97 10.40 -2.13
N TYR A 26 -3.49 10.69 -3.33
CA TYR A 26 -4.87 10.38 -3.69
C TYR A 26 -5.12 8.87 -3.76
N TYR A 27 -4.18 8.11 -4.30
CA TYR A 27 -4.29 6.65 -4.39
C TYR A 27 -4.23 6.01 -3.00
N GLU A 28 -3.29 6.44 -2.18
CA GLU A 28 -3.14 6.02 -0.79
C GLU A 28 -4.41 6.30 0.01
N LEU A 29 -4.92 7.53 0.02
CA LEU A 29 -6.11 7.87 0.81
C LEU A 29 -7.40 7.20 0.30
N ARG A 30 -7.55 7.03 -1.02
CA ARG A 30 -8.80 6.53 -1.61
C ARG A 30 -8.89 5.01 -1.65
N TYR A 31 -7.76 4.33 -1.82
CA TYR A 31 -7.75 2.90 -2.10
C TYR A 31 -7.18 2.06 -0.95
N THR A 32 -6.45 2.62 0.02
CA THR A 32 -6.01 1.84 1.20
C THR A 32 -7.21 1.22 1.92
N ASP A 33 -8.23 2.01 2.28
CA ASP A 33 -9.46 1.49 2.91
C ASP A 33 -10.20 0.45 2.05
N GLN A 34 -10.20 0.63 0.73
CA GLN A 34 -10.88 -0.29 -0.18
C GLN A 34 -10.12 -1.61 -0.31
N VAL A 35 -8.79 -1.54 -0.37
CA VAL A 35 -7.92 -2.71 -0.40
C VAL A 35 -8.07 -3.43 0.93
N GLU A 36 -7.89 -2.75 2.07
CA GLU A 36 -8.03 -3.31 3.41
C GLU A 36 -9.38 -4.01 3.61
N LYS A 37 -10.50 -3.37 3.26
CA LYS A 37 -11.84 -3.99 3.36
C LYS A 37 -11.96 -5.23 2.49
N ARG A 38 -11.43 -5.18 1.26
CA ARG A 38 -11.57 -6.26 0.29
C ARG A 38 -10.66 -7.44 0.60
N ILE A 39 -9.41 -7.19 0.97
CA ILE A 39 -8.51 -8.24 1.44
C ILE A 39 -8.99 -8.83 2.75
N SER A 40 -9.76 -8.11 3.58
CA SER A 40 -10.38 -8.64 4.79
C SER A 40 -11.58 -9.55 4.52
N GLU A 41 -12.09 -9.64 3.29
CA GLU A 41 -13.22 -10.52 2.95
C GLU A 41 -12.80 -12.01 2.91
N PRO A 42 -13.38 -12.89 3.74
CA PRO A 42 -13.01 -14.31 3.86
C PRO A 42 -12.96 -15.09 2.53
N ALA A 43 -13.78 -14.68 1.55
CA ALA A 43 -13.85 -15.31 0.24
C ALA A 43 -12.64 -15.00 -0.66
N ILE A 44 -11.95 -13.88 -0.45
CA ILE A 44 -10.69 -13.58 -1.15
C ILE A 44 -9.56 -14.35 -0.49
N TRP A 45 -9.59 -14.47 0.85
CA TRP A 45 -8.61 -15.24 1.61
C TRP A 45 -8.51 -16.69 1.14
N SER A 46 -9.63 -17.40 1.10
CA SER A 46 -9.66 -18.83 0.76
C SER A 46 -9.25 -19.14 -0.67
N ASN A 47 -9.27 -18.14 -1.57
CA ASN A 47 -8.90 -18.29 -2.97
C ASN A 47 -7.44 -17.91 -3.25
N VAL A 48 -6.80 -17.18 -2.34
CA VAL A 48 -5.48 -16.57 -2.56
C VAL A 48 -4.43 -17.13 -1.60
N PHE A 49 -4.83 -17.44 -0.38
CA PHE A 49 -3.98 -18.00 0.66
C PHE A 49 -4.46 -19.43 0.87
N GLU A 50 -3.65 -20.40 0.46
CA GLU A 50 -4.03 -21.81 0.35
C GLU A 50 -4.48 -22.43 1.68
N SER A 51 -4.16 -21.81 2.81
CA SER A 51 -4.72 -21.97 4.15
C SER A 51 -3.79 -21.20 5.11
N GLU A 52 -4.26 -20.87 6.32
CA GLU A 52 -3.45 -20.41 7.49
C GLU A 52 -3.15 -18.90 7.67
N VAL A 53 -3.65 -17.99 6.82
CA VAL A 53 -3.63 -16.56 7.17
C VAL A 53 -4.84 -16.18 8.02
N ASP A 54 -4.66 -16.17 9.34
CA ASP A 54 -5.70 -15.84 10.32
C ASP A 54 -5.84 -14.33 10.59
N SER A 55 -4.83 -13.51 10.25
CA SER A 55 -4.87 -12.06 10.52
C SER A 55 -3.95 -11.22 9.62
N ILE A 56 -4.45 -10.06 9.21
CA ILE A 56 -3.63 -8.97 8.64
C ILE A 56 -3.00 -8.20 9.78
N GLU A 57 -1.68 -8.04 9.72
CA GLU A 57 -0.94 -7.22 10.67
C GLU A 57 -0.85 -5.76 10.20
N ASP A 58 -0.64 -5.56 8.91
CA ASP A 58 -0.34 -4.25 8.33
C ASP A 58 -0.68 -4.20 6.84
N VAL A 59 -1.15 -3.05 6.37
CA VAL A 59 -1.39 -2.75 4.95
C VAL A 59 -0.75 -1.42 4.64
N SER A 60 0.26 -1.43 3.80
CA SER A 60 1.00 -0.23 3.42
C SER A 60 0.95 0.00 1.92
N TYR A 61 0.73 1.24 1.52
CA TYR A 61 0.82 1.64 0.13
C TYR A 61 2.28 1.75 -0.29
N ILE A 62 2.65 1.09 -1.40
CA ILE A 62 4.04 1.06 -1.89
C ILE A 62 4.21 1.77 -3.24
N GLY A 63 3.15 2.37 -3.79
CA GLY A 63 3.20 3.20 -4.99
C GLY A 63 2.27 2.73 -6.11
N ASP A 64 1.87 3.68 -6.97
CA ASP A 64 0.87 3.52 -8.03
C ASP A 64 -0.42 2.82 -7.56
N LYS A 65 -0.50 1.51 -7.77
CA LYS A 65 -1.63 0.63 -7.47
C LYS A 65 -1.23 -0.58 -6.63
N PHE A 66 -0.02 -0.55 -6.07
CA PHE A 66 0.57 -1.64 -5.30
C PHE A 66 0.44 -1.37 -3.80
N PHE A 67 0.07 -2.42 -3.08
CA PHE A 67 -0.08 -2.44 -1.64
C PHE A 67 0.69 -3.62 -1.08
N GLU A 68 1.50 -3.39 -0.06
CA GLU A 68 2.14 -4.43 0.71
C GLU A 68 1.23 -4.80 1.88
N VAL A 69 0.83 -6.07 1.93
CA VAL A 69 0.02 -6.65 3.01
C VAL A 69 0.91 -7.58 3.80
N LYS A 70 1.11 -7.27 5.08
CA LYS A 70 1.80 -8.15 6.02
C LYS A 70 0.79 -8.97 6.80
N THR A 71 1.10 -10.24 6.92
CA THR A 71 0.30 -11.21 7.66
C THR A 71 1.23 -12.01 8.56
N ASN A 72 0.64 -12.78 9.47
CA ASN A 72 1.35 -13.72 10.34
C ASN A 72 2.28 -14.70 9.58
N GLU A 73 1.95 -15.03 8.33
CA GLU A 73 2.73 -15.97 7.51
C GLU A 73 3.80 -15.31 6.64
N GLY A 74 3.67 -14.02 6.33
CA GLY A 74 4.59 -13.35 5.44
C GLY A 74 4.05 -12.09 4.79
N THR A 75 4.77 -11.64 3.77
CA THR A 75 4.47 -10.39 3.06
C THR A 75 3.94 -10.69 1.68
N TYR A 76 2.88 -9.98 1.30
CA TYR A 76 2.19 -10.13 0.04
C TYR A 76 2.08 -8.78 -0.65
N ILE A 77 2.23 -8.77 -1.97
CA ILE A 77 2.04 -7.58 -2.79
C ILE A 77 0.71 -7.72 -3.50
N VAL A 78 -0.19 -6.79 -3.24
CA VAL A 78 -1.52 -6.71 -3.83
C VAL A 78 -1.51 -5.57 -4.85
N LEU A 79 -1.73 -5.91 -6.11
CA LEU A 79 -1.95 -4.95 -7.18
C LEU A 79 -3.45 -4.76 -7.39
N TYR A 80 -3.92 -3.55 -7.15
CA TYR A 80 -5.31 -3.15 -7.38
C TYR A 80 -5.49 -2.67 -8.83
N ASN A 81 -6.11 -3.47 -9.69
CA ASN A 81 -6.42 -3.08 -11.06
C ASN A 81 -7.83 -2.53 -11.17
N ASP A 82 -7.92 -1.21 -11.30
CA ASP A 82 -9.13 -0.51 -11.74
C ASP A 82 -9.04 -0.28 -13.25
N ASN A 83 -9.65 -1.19 -14.02
CA ASN A 83 -9.73 -1.11 -15.50
C ASN A 83 -10.99 -0.38 -15.98
N GLY A 84 -11.58 0.48 -15.13
CA GLY A 84 -12.76 1.26 -15.47
C GLY A 84 -14.05 0.69 -14.87
N MET A 85 -15.18 1.11 -15.43
CA MET A 85 -16.47 1.23 -14.74
C MET A 85 -17.02 -0.05 -14.09
N ASN A 86 -16.62 -1.27 -14.53
CA ASN A 86 -17.18 -2.53 -14.05
C ASN A 86 -16.16 -3.65 -13.76
N SER A 87 -14.86 -3.36 -13.69
CA SER A 87 -13.85 -4.43 -13.51
C SER A 87 -12.76 -4.01 -12.54
N LYS A 88 -13.04 -4.24 -11.25
CA LYS A 88 -12.04 -4.17 -10.18
C LYS A 88 -11.44 -5.57 -10.01
N SER A 89 -10.19 -5.77 -10.40
CA SER A 89 -9.46 -7.03 -10.18
C SER A 89 -8.31 -6.81 -9.21
N PHE A 90 -7.96 -7.88 -8.48
CA PHE A 90 -6.85 -7.90 -7.54
C PHE A 90 -5.89 -8.99 -7.99
N ASN A 91 -4.63 -8.62 -8.21
CA ASN A 91 -3.57 -9.60 -8.43
C ASN A 91 -2.72 -9.64 -7.16
N ILE A 92 -2.59 -10.83 -6.57
CA ILE A 92 -1.88 -11.00 -5.30
C ILE A 92 -0.65 -11.86 -5.54
N TYR A 93 0.50 -11.35 -5.12
CA TYR A 93 1.80 -11.97 -5.31
C TYR A 93 2.43 -12.22 -3.94
N LYS A 94 2.80 -13.47 -3.64
CA LYS A 94 3.57 -13.78 -2.43
C LYS A 94 4.99 -13.26 -2.58
N HIS A 95 5.36 -12.26 -1.77
CA HIS A 95 6.70 -11.69 -1.80
C HIS A 95 7.68 -12.68 -1.16
N HIS A 96 8.32 -13.49 -2.01
CA HIS A 96 9.39 -14.37 -1.58
C HIS A 96 10.63 -13.52 -1.31
N LYS A 97 10.91 -13.27 -0.03
CA LYS A 97 12.15 -12.61 0.40
C LYS A 97 13.31 -13.51 -0.04
N ARG A 98 13.92 -13.21 -1.18
CA ARG A 98 15.13 -13.89 -1.64
C ARG A 98 16.21 -13.50 -0.64
N ILE A 99 16.51 -14.38 0.31
CA ILE A 99 17.65 -14.24 1.21
C ILE A 99 18.88 -14.26 0.29
N GLY A 100 19.39 -13.09 -0.06
CA GLY A 100 20.66 -12.96 -0.76
C GLY A 100 21.71 -13.61 0.14
N ARG A 101 22.33 -14.68 -0.35
CA ARG A 101 23.52 -15.24 0.28
C ARG A 101 24.56 -14.12 0.39
N PHE A 102 24.83 -13.68 1.62
CA PHE A 102 26.11 -13.06 1.94
C PHE A 102 27.19 -14.15 1.84
N GLY A 103 28.26 -13.85 1.09
CA GLY A 103 29.43 -14.73 0.87
C GLY A 103 29.73 -14.82 -0.63
N TYR A 104 30.81 -14.22 -1.15
CA TYR A 104 32.19 -14.24 -0.65
C TYR A 104 32.85 -12.87 -0.54
#